data_AF-A0A8X6YL72-F1
#
_entry.id   AF-A0A8X6YL72-F1
#
_cell.length_a   1.000
_cell.length_b   1.000
_cell.length_c   1.000
_cell.angle_alpha   90.00
_cell.angle_beta   90.00
_cell.angle_gamma   90.00
#
_symmetry.space_group_name_H-M   'P 1'
#
loop_
_entity.id
_entity.type
_entity.pdbx_description
1 polymer ?
#
loop_
_entity_poly.entity_id
_entity_poly.type
_entity_poly.pdbx_seq_one_letter_code
_entity_poly.pdbx_strand_id
1 'polypeptide(L)'
;MFFPSYLGFIETYKDPAGMRGEFEGFVAVVNRPMSAKFAELAKAAEDFILPWPSGYEKDTFLKPDFTSLDLLTYASSDVPVGINIPNYEDIKQSEGFKNVSFFNVIKTRTRSPPSFLKKEDQDLCLKYGIITLEIQTGLHELLGHGSGKLFYKQKNGKLNFDINQVKHLVTGERITSWYKEGESYNSVFGSLSSAYEECRAECVGLFLCTNIDILRIFGLDGAAFAQAMYVNWIDVTVAGLEALTVYDPKTHSWLQAHGHAAYVILRVLLECKGNFIKIQKVTGEDGSPDLLFTLDRNKIISHGKPCIEKFLEKLQLYKSTADFTAARALFEKYSAVTSEDPYPFLEFRDIILTRKRPRRIVVQANTFIKDGKVLLQNYKASTEGLIQSFIDRYADEEIEGILDELWDKDKIHFL
;
A
#
# COMPACT_ATOMS: atom_id res chain seq x y z
N MET A 1 12.81 -23.64 -13.43
CA MET A 1 12.54 -22.53 -12.49
C MET A 1 12.16 -21.34 -13.36
N PHE A 2 11.06 -20.65 -13.06
CA PHE A 2 10.63 -19.48 -13.85
C PHE A 2 11.11 -18.23 -13.12
N PHE A 3 11.75 -17.32 -13.86
CA PHE A 3 12.36 -16.10 -13.32
C PHE A 3 11.67 -14.87 -13.88
N PRO A 4 10.61 -14.36 -13.24
CA PRO A 4 10.04 -13.08 -13.62
C PRO A 4 11.06 -11.95 -13.44
N SER A 5 11.04 -11.01 -14.38
CA SER A 5 11.87 -9.81 -14.35
C SER A 5 11.15 -8.64 -15.00
N TYR A 6 11.49 -7.44 -14.57
CA TYR A 6 11.09 -6.18 -15.21
C TYR A 6 12.21 -5.17 -15.02
N LEU A 7 12.41 -4.25 -15.99
CA LEU A 7 13.45 -3.23 -15.92
C LEU A 7 13.09 -2.01 -16.75
N GLY A 8 13.53 -0.83 -16.32
CA GLY A 8 13.36 0.43 -17.04
C GLY A 8 13.26 1.63 -16.11
N PHE A 9 12.78 2.75 -16.64
CA PHE A 9 12.42 3.93 -15.85
C PHE A 9 10.94 3.82 -15.46
N ILE A 10 10.68 3.27 -14.26
CA ILE A 10 9.35 2.72 -13.96
C ILE A 10 8.52 3.66 -13.08
N GLU A 11 9.04 4.00 -11.89
CA GLU A 11 8.28 4.73 -10.88
C GLU A 11 8.63 6.22 -10.87
N THR A 12 7.62 7.09 -10.89
CA THR A 12 7.81 8.55 -10.98
C THR A 12 7.83 9.25 -9.62
N TYR A 13 7.86 8.49 -8.53
CA TYR A 13 7.70 9.01 -7.15
C TYR A 13 8.74 10.06 -6.73
N LYS A 14 9.93 10.04 -7.33
CA LYS A 14 11.03 10.94 -6.95
C LYS A 14 11.17 12.17 -7.82
N ASP A 15 10.53 12.20 -8.98
CA ASP A 15 10.50 13.41 -9.79
C ASP A 15 9.58 14.41 -9.09
N PRO A 16 10.04 15.63 -8.73
CA PRO A 16 9.15 16.66 -8.19
C PRO A 16 7.97 16.99 -9.10
N ALA A 17 8.09 16.78 -10.41
CA ALA A 17 7.00 16.93 -11.38
C ALA A 17 6.16 15.64 -11.56
N GLY A 18 6.60 14.50 -11.04
CA GLY A 18 5.91 13.21 -11.12
C GLY A 18 5.84 12.61 -12.53
N MET A 19 6.69 13.03 -13.46
CA MET A 19 6.62 12.64 -14.87
C MET A 19 7.77 11.73 -15.33
N ARG A 20 8.93 11.78 -14.66
CA ARG A 20 10.14 11.03 -15.02
C ARG A 20 10.29 9.85 -14.09
N GLY A 21 10.48 8.66 -14.66
CA GLY A 21 10.72 7.44 -13.89
C GLY A 21 12.14 7.39 -13.33
N GLU A 22 12.31 6.85 -12.13
CA GLU A 22 13.60 6.36 -11.63
C GLU A 22 13.94 5.01 -12.31
N PHE A 23 15.21 4.79 -12.63
CA PHE A 23 15.63 3.49 -13.16
C PHE A 23 15.54 2.44 -12.06
N GLU A 24 14.86 1.33 -12.37
CA GLU A 24 14.86 0.15 -11.55
C GLU A 24 14.82 -1.12 -12.38
N GLY A 25 15.22 -2.24 -11.77
CA GLY A 25 15.04 -3.55 -12.36
C GLY A 25 15.12 -4.67 -11.34
N PHE A 26 14.36 -5.73 -11.56
CA PHE A 26 14.36 -6.88 -10.67
C PHE A 26 14.40 -8.21 -11.41
N VAL A 27 14.92 -9.21 -10.70
CA VAL A 27 14.81 -10.63 -11.05
C VAL A 27 14.36 -11.37 -9.80
N ALA A 28 13.38 -12.24 -9.94
CA ALA A 28 12.83 -13.01 -8.83
C ALA A 28 12.52 -14.46 -9.22
N VAL A 29 12.15 -15.27 -8.24
CA VAL A 29 11.74 -16.67 -8.41
C VAL A 29 10.31 -16.83 -7.94
N VAL A 30 9.48 -17.57 -8.68
CA VAL A 30 8.09 -17.82 -8.26
C VAL A 30 8.04 -18.67 -6.98
N ASN A 31 7.43 -18.11 -5.92
CA ASN A 31 7.13 -18.82 -4.69
C ASN A 31 5.80 -19.58 -4.85
N ARG A 32 5.88 -20.84 -5.30
CA ARG A 32 4.68 -21.66 -5.60
C ARG A 32 3.75 -21.85 -4.40
N PRO A 33 4.23 -22.14 -3.18
CA PRO A 33 3.35 -22.28 -2.02
C PRO A 33 2.53 -21.02 -1.72
N MET A 34 3.14 -19.82 -1.75
CA MET A 34 2.36 -18.60 -1.54
C MET A 34 1.46 -18.27 -2.71
N SER A 35 1.93 -18.43 -3.95
CA SER A 35 1.09 -18.23 -5.13
C SER A 35 -0.14 -19.14 -5.12
N ALA A 36 -0.05 -20.34 -4.52
CA ALA A 36 -1.22 -21.22 -4.34
C ALA A 36 -2.27 -20.60 -3.40
N LYS A 37 -1.88 -19.97 -2.28
CA LYS A 37 -2.82 -19.28 -1.38
C LYS A 37 -3.51 -18.11 -2.09
N PHE A 38 -2.78 -17.33 -2.87
CA PHE A 38 -3.37 -16.23 -3.63
C PHE A 38 -4.27 -16.74 -4.76
N ALA A 39 -3.95 -17.89 -5.37
CA ALA A 39 -4.82 -18.54 -6.34
C ALA A 39 -6.13 -19.05 -5.70
N GLU A 40 -6.07 -19.56 -4.47
CA GLU A 40 -7.27 -19.91 -3.68
C GLU A 40 -8.11 -18.67 -3.36
N LEU A 41 -7.47 -17.58 -2.91
CA LEU A 41 -8.15 -16.30 -2.67
C LEU A 41 -8.82 -15.76 -3.95
N ALA A 42 -8.13 -15.81 -5.09
CA ALA A 42 -8.66 -15.39 -6.39
C ALA A 42 -9.78 -16.30 -6.90
N LYS A 43 -9.78 -17.59 -6.53
CA LYS A 43 -10.87 -18.52 -6.86
C LYS A 43 -12.14 -18.20 -6.08
N ALA A 44 -12.01 -17.78 -4.82
CA ALA A 44 -13.11 -17.40 -3.94
C ALA A 44 -13.44 -15.90 -3.99
N ALA A 45 -12.76 -15.11 -4.83
CA ALA A 45 -12.88 -13.65 -4.87
C ALA A 45 -14.32 -13.16 -5.02
N GLU A 46 -15.10 -13.80 -5.89
CA GLU A 46 -16.51 -13.46 -6.17
C GLU A 46 -17.45 -13.78 -4.99
N ASP A 47 -17.02 -14.62 -4.04
CA ASP A 47 -17.80 -14.95 -2.84
C ASP A 47 -17.67 -13.88 -1.75
N PHE A 48 -16.64 -13.02 -1.82
CA PHE A 48 -16.37 -12.00 -0.82
C PHE A 48 -17.06 -10.68 -1.17
N ILE A 49 -18.20 -10.43 -0.50
CA ILE A 49 -19.04 -9.26 -0.71
C ILE A 49 -18.38 -8.00 -0.14
N LEU A 50 -18.16 -7.00 -1.01
CA LEU A 50 -17.75 -5.64 -0.66
C LEU A 50 -18.96 -4.77 -0.31
N PRO A 51 -18.79 -3.64 0.40
CA PRO A 51 -19.92 -2.90 0.96
C PRO A 51 -20.73 -2.09 -0.07
N TRP A 52 -20.49 -2.28 -1.38
CA TRP A 52 -21.29 -1.67 -2.43
C TRP A 52 -22.10 -2.71 -3.21
N PRO A 53 -23.25 -2.33 -3.80
CA PRO A 53 -24.05 -3.22 -4.64
C PRO A 53 -23.31 -3.68 -5.89
N SER A 54 -23.73 -4.82 -6.46
CA SER A 54 -23.14 -5.41 -7.68
C SER A 54 -23.11 -4.46 -8.89
N GLY A 55 -24.01 -3.47 -8.95
CA GLY A 55 -23.98 -2.43 -10.00
C GLY A 55 -22.73 -1.55 -9.97
N TYR A 56 -22.00 -1.50 -8.85
CA TYR A 56 -20.70 -0.84 -8.69
C TYR A 56 -19.53 -1.81 -8.83
N GLU A 57 -19.78 -3.09 -9.09
CA GLU A 57 -18.75 -4.09 -9.33
C GLU A 57 -18.53 -4.30 -10.82
N LYS A 58 -17.34 -4.76 -11.21
CA LYS A 58 -17.05 -5.09 -12.61
C LYS A 58 -17.97 -6.24 -13.07
N ASP A 59 -18.43 -6.19 -14.32
CA ASP A 59 -19.34 -7.21 -14.87
C ASP A 59 -18.69 -8.61 -14.94
N THR A 60 -17.37 -8.66 -15.01
CA THR A 60 -16.58 -9.89 -14.94
C THR A 60 -15.34 -9.61 -14.11
N PHE A 61 -15.13 -10.41 -13.06
CA PHE A 61 -13.91 -10.35 -12.29
C PHE A 61 -12.76 -10.93 -13.13
N LEU A 62 -11.94 -10.04 -13.69
CA LEU A 62 -10.70 -10.44 -14.34
C LEU A 62 -9.73 -10.86 -13.24
N LYS A 63 -9.59 -12.18 -13.05
CA LYS A 63 -8.64 -12.77 -12.10
C LYS A 63 -7.25 -12.24 -12.40
N PRO A 64 -6.70 -11.33 -11.57
CA PRO A 64 -5.36 -10.83 -11.78
C PRO A 64 -4.37 -11.99 -11.63
N ASP A 65 -3.32 -12.00 -12.45
CA ASP A 65 -2.18 -12.89 -12.26
C ASP A 65 -1.41 -12.41 -11.01
N PHE A 66 -1.88 -12.83 -9.83
CA PHE A 66 -1.25 -12.50 -8.56
C PHE A 66 -0.20 -13.56 -8.24
N THR A 67 1.07 -13.15 -8.33
CA THR A 67 2.18 -14.07 -8.11
C THR A 67 3.02 -13.62 -6.92
N SER A 68 3.22 -14.53 -5.97
CA SER A 68 4.20 -14.35 -4.91
C SER A 68 5.59 -14.73 -5.42
N LEU A 69 6.55 -13.85 -5.25
CA LEU A 69 7.92 -14.00 -5.71
C LEU A 69 8.90 -13.93 -4.54
N ASP A 70 9.97 -14.70 -4.62
CA ASP A 70 11.17 -14.52 -3.82
C ASP A 70 12.20 -13.75 -4.66
N LEU A 71 12.49 -12.53 -4.25
CA LEU A 71 13.41 -11.63 -4.91
C LEU A 71 14.84 -12.18 -4.89
N LEU A 72 15.51 -12.22 -6.05
CA LEU A 72 16.95 -12.49 -6.13
C LEU A 72 17.74 -11.19 -6.18
N THR A 73 17.27 -10.25 -7.00
CA THR A 73 17.90 -8.94 -7.17
C THR A 73 16.81 -7.90 -7.42
N TYR A 74 16.92 -6.76 -6.75
CA TYR A 74 16.21 -5.53 -7.08
C TYR A 74 17.24 -4.40 -7.10
N ALA A 75 17.56 -3.92 -8.29
CA ALA A 75 18.43 -2.77 -8.52
C ALA A 75 17.55 -1.52 -8.54
N SER A 76 17.55 -0.78 -7.44
CA SER A 76 16.75 0.44 -7.25
C SER A 76 17.28 1.20 -6.04
N SER A 77 16.60 2.29 -5.69
CA SER A 77 16.88 3.06 -4.48
C SER A 77 16.19 2.54 -3.21
N ASP A 78 15.15 1.72 -3.34
CA ASP A 78 14.44 1.06 -2.24
C ASP A 78 13.81 -0.25 -2.74
N VAL A 79 13.66 -1.24 -1.86
CA VAL A 79 13.11 -2.56 -2.21
C VAL A 79 11.64 -2.64 -1.77
N PRO A 80 10.67 -2.61 -2.70
CA PRO A 80 9.25 -2.65 -2.35
C PRO A 80 8.84 -4.05 -1.86
N VAL A 81 7.70 -4.11 -1.15
CA VAL A 81 7.09 -5.38 -0.69
C VAL A 81 6.15 -5.99 -1.73
N GLY A 82 5.69 -5.18 -2.68
CA GLY A 82 4.86 -5.58 -3.81
C GLY A 82 4.82 -4.48 -4.86
N ILE A 83 4.38 -4.83 -6.07
CA ILE A 83 4.29 -3.92 -7.23
C ILE A 83 3.11 -4.31 -8.12
N ASN A 84 2.54 -3.31 -8.81
CA ASN A 84 1.48 -3.43 -9.80
C ASN A 84 1.95 -2.80 -11.13
N ILE A 85 2.26 -3.63 -12.13
CA ILE A 85 2.94 -3.19 -13.37
C ILE A 85 2.33 -3.82 -14.64
N PRO A 86 2.46 -3.16 -15.82
CA PRO A 86 3.20 -1.92 -16.09
C PRO A 86 2.40 -0.64 -15.74
N ASN A 87 3.07 0.50 -15.58
CA ASN A 87 2.43 1.81 -15.30
C ASN A 87 1.75 2.47 -16.52
N TYR A 88 1.69 1.78 -17.66
CA TYR A 88 1.01 2.23 -18.87
C TYR A 88 -0.48 1.91 -18.81
N GLU A 89 -1.32 2.93 -18.62
CA GLU A 89 -2.76 2.77 -18.39
C GLU A 89 -3.50 2.14 -19.59
N ASP A 90 -3.10 2.48 -20.81
CA ASP A 90 -3.62 1.87 -22.03
C ASP A 90 -3.32 0.36 -22.10
N ILE A 91 -2.12 -0.05 -21.68
CA ILE A 91 -1.76 -1.47 -21.57
C ILE A 91 -2.57 -2.16 -20.46
N LYS A 92 -2.71 -1.54 -19.28
CA LYS A 92 -3.53 -2.09 -18.18
C LYS A 92 -4.97 -2.37 -18.63
N GLN A 93 -5.51 -1.50 -19.48
CA GLN A 93 -6.88 -1.61 -19.99
C GLN A 93 -7.04 -2.61 -21.14
N SER A 94 -6.08 -2.65 -22.07
CA SER A 94 -6.20 -3.46 -23.30
C SER A 94 -5.64 -4.87 -23.18
N GLU A 95 -4.54 -5.05 -22.45
CA GLU A 95 -3.82 -6.33 -22.32
C GLU A 95 -3.89 -6.87 -20.88
N GLY A 96 -3.90 -5.98 -19.88
CA GLY A 96 -3.93 -6.33 -18.46
C GLY A 96 -2.67 -5.90 -17.71
N PHE A 97 -2.54 -6.39 -16.48
CA PHE A 97 -1.45 -6.05 -15.57
C PHE A 97 -1.12 -7.22 -14.65
N LYS A 98 0.05 -7.17 -14.01
CA LYS A 98 0.49 -8.15 -13.01
C LYS A 98 0.61 -7.51 -11.65
N ASN A 99 0.19 -8.27 -10.64
CA ASN A 99 0.39 -7.93 -9.23
C ASN A 99 1.40 -8.90 -8.66
N VAL A 100 2.45 -8.37 -8.06
CA VAL A 100 3.56 -9.14 -7.54
C VAL A 100 3.75 -8.79 -6.08
N SER A 101 3.91 -9.81 -5.23
CA SER A 101 4.32 -9.64 -3.83
C SER A 101 5.67 -10.31 -3.59
N PHE A 102 6.62 -9.57 -3.02
CA PHE A 102 7.97 -10.06 -2.72
C PHE A 102 8.03 -10.67 -1.32
N PHE A 103 7.75 -11.97 -1.22
CA PHE A 103 7.57 -12.69 0.03
C PHE A 103 8.81 -12.70 0.92
N ASN A 104 9.99 -12.93 0.36
CA ASN A 104 11.23 -12.87 1.12
C ASN A 104 11.57 -11.45 1.60
N VAL A 105 11.17 -10.39 0.90
CA VAL A 105 11.29 -9.00 1.38
C VAL A 105 10.37 -8.79 2.58
N ILE A 106 9.12 -9.25 2.50
CA ILE A 106 8.16 -9.22 3.62
C ILE A 106 8.72 -9.96 4.84
N LYS A 107 9.30 -11.15 4.65
CA LYS A 107 9.85 -11.97 5.74
C LYS A 107 11.15 -11.45 6.35
N THR A 108 12.03 -10.87 5.53
CA THR A 108 13.34 -10.35 5.99
C THR A 108 13.20 -9.06 6.78
N ARG A 109 12.05 -8.39 6.71
CA ARG A 109 11.65 -7.39 7.70
C ARG A 109 11.41 -8.10 9.04
N THR A 110 12.48 -8.46 9.76
CA THR A 110 12.37 -8.86 11.17
C THR A 110 11.69 -7.69 11.87
N ARG A 111 10.48 -7.87 12.39
CA ARG A 111 9.74 -6.74 12.96
C ARG A 111 10.49 -6.25 14.18
N SER A 112 10.75 -4.94 14.24
CA SER A 112 11.00 -4.29 15.52
C SER A 112 9.67 -4.14 16.23
N PRO A 113 9.65 -4.09 17.57
CA PRO A 113 8.46 -3.64 18.30
C PRO A 113 7.97 -2.31 17.70
N PRO A 114 6.73 -2.22 17.19
CA PRO A 114 6.22 -0.97 16.64
C PRO A 114 6.22 0.13 17.69
N SER A 115 6.48 1.36 17.26
CA SER A 115 6.46 2.51 18.16
C SER A 115 5.03 2.82 18.60
N PHE A 116 4.90 3.56 19.70
CA PHE A 116 3.63 4.10 20.20
C PHE A 116 2.58 3.07 20.64
N LEU A 117 2.96 1.81 20.80
CA LEU A 117 2.09 0.74 21.29
C LEU A 117 2.48 0.28 22.69
N LYS A 118 1.52 -0.27 23.43
CA LYS A 118 1.83 -1.00 24.68
C LYS A 118 2.61 -2.27 24.36
N LYS A 119 3.36 -2.76 25.35
CA LYS A 119 4.20 -3.94 25.20
C LYS A 119 3.43 -5.17 24.72
N GLU A 120 2.22 -5.38 25.21
CA GLU A 120 1.38 -6.52 24.82
C GLU A 120 0.97 -6.46 23.35
N ASP A 121 0.66 -5.27 22.84
CA ASP A 121 0.31 -5.04 21.44
C ASP A 121 1.54 -5.15 20.55
N GLN A 122 2.69 -4.65 21.00
CA GLN A 122 3.96 -4.84 20.31
C GLN A 122 4.29 -6.32 20.12
N ASP A 123 4.16 -7.14 21.17
CA ASP A 123 4.46 -8.57 21.11
C ASP A 123 3.50 -9.32 20.17
N LEU A 124 2.23 -8.90 20.09
CA LEU A 124 1.29 -9.42 19.10
C LEU A 124 1.68 -9.02 17.67
N CYS A 125 2.05 -7.75 17.45
CA CYS A 125 2.54 -7.27 16.16
C CYS A 125 3.84 -7.98 15.73
N LEU A 126 4.72 -8.34 16.66
CA LEU A 126 5.90 -9.16 16.36
C LEU A 126 5.53 -10.58 15.94
N LYS A 127 4.52 -11.17 16.59
CA LYS A 127 4.10 -12.56 16.37
C LYS A 127 3.28 -12.75 15.09
N TYR A 128 2.28 -11.90 14.86
CA TYR A 128 1.32 -12.06 13.76
C TYR A 128 1.58 -11.10 12.59
N GLY A 129 2.48 -10.15 12.76
CA GLY A 129 2.66 -9.07 11.81
C GLY A 129 3.08 -9.44 10.40
N ILE A 130 3.84 -10.52 10.25
CA ILE A 130 4.24 -11.01 8.92
C ILE A 130 3.02 -11.57 8.20
N ILE A 131 2.24 -12.44 8.86
CA ILE A 131 1.06 -13.05 8.24
C ILE A 131 -0.04 -12.02 7.98
N THR A 132 -0.22 -11.03 8.86
CA THR A 132 -1.20 -9.95 8.63
C THR A 132 -0.79 -9.05 7.47
N LEU A 133 0.50 -8.75 7.32
CA LEU A 133 1.01 -8.02 6.16
C LEU A 133 0.76 -8.81 4.86
N GLU A 134 1.00 -10.12 4.85
CA GLU A 134 0.69 -10.98 3.70
C GLU A 134 -0.80 -10.96 3.34
N ILE A 135 -1.68 -11.05 4.34
CA ILE A 135 -3.13 -10.97 4.16
C ILE A 135 -3.52 -9.59 3.61
N GLN A 136 -3.06 -8.51 4.24
CA GLN A 136 -3.38 -7.15 3.83
C GLN A 136 -2.93 -6.87 2.40
N THR A 137 -1.69 -7.21 2.04
CA THR A 137 -1.19 -7.08 0.66
C THR A 137 -2.02 -7.90 -0.32
N GLY A 138 -2.34 -9.15 0.02
CA GLY A 138 -3.21 -9.98 -0.81
C GLY A 138 -4.57 -9.35 -1.08
N LEU A 139 -5.24 -8.88 -0.02
CA LEU A 139 -6.55 -8.25 -0.12
C LEU A 139 -6.48 -6.90 -0.85
N HIS A 140 -5.48 -6.07 -0.54
CA HIS A 140 -5.24 -4.76 -1.14
C HIS A 140 -5.09 -4.86 -2.65
N GLU A 141 -4.21 -5.73 -3.12
CA GLU A 141 -3.88 -5.84 -4.54
C GLU A 141 -4.98 -6.56 -5.34
N LEU A 142 -5.48 -7.69 -4.80
CA LEU A 142 -6.43 -8.55 -5.51
C LEU A 142 -7.85 -8.02 -5.45
N LEU A 143 -8.33 -7.66 -4.25
CA LEU A 143 -9.72 -7.29 -4.00
C LEU A 143 -9.88 -5.79 -3.76
N GLY A 144 -8.83 -5.07 -3.38
CA GLY A 144 -8.77 -3.63 -3.40
C GLY A 144 -8.73 -3.16 -4.84
N HIS A 145 -7.56 -3.07 -5.47
CA HIS A 145 -7.40 -2.59 -6.85
C HIS A 145 -8.20 -3.39 -7.90
N GLY A 146 -8.35 -4.70 -7.68
CA GLY A 146 -9.10 -5.56 -8.59
C GLY A 146 -10.62 -5.32 -8.62
N SER A 147 -11.20 -4.68 -7.61
CA SER A 147 -12.64 -4.44 -7.49
C SER A 147 -13.08 -3.05 -7.93
N GLY A 148 -14.39 -2.91 -8.11
CA GLY A 148 -15.04 -1.63 -8.37
C GLY A 148 -15.07 -1.25 -9.85
N LYS A 149 -16.20 -0.72 -10.29
CA LYS A 149 -16.48 -0.36 -11.68
C LYS A 149 -16.49 1.14 -11.87
N LEU A 150 -15.80 1.63 -12.89
CA LEU A 150 -15.95 3.01 -13.36
C LEU A 150 -17.17 3.10 -14.27
N PHE A 151 -18.03 4.09 -14.07
CA PHE A 151 -19.15 4.39 -14.94
C PHE A 151 -18.69 5.32 -16.04
N TYR A 152 -18.78 4.90 -17.29
CA TYR A 152 -18.34 5.72 -18.41
C TYR A 152 -19.27 5.64 -19.61
N LYS A 153 -19.21 6.68 -20.43
CA LYS A 153 -19.89 6.75 -21.72
C LYS A 153 -18.98 6.28 -22.83
N GLN A 154 -19.37 5.23 -23.52
CA GLN A 154 -18.67 4.66 -24.67
C GLN A 154 -18.74 5.60 -25.88
N LYS A 155 -17.84 5.42 -26.85
CA LYS A 155 -17.80 6.19 -28.12
C LYS A 155 -19.11 6.13 -28.92
N ASN A 156 -19.84 5.02 -28.79
CA ASN A 156 -21.15 4.82 -29.43
C ASN A 156 -22.30 5.55 -28.69
N GLY A 157 -22.00 6.30 -27.63
CA GLY A 157 -22.96 7.04 -26.82
C GLY A 157 -23.65 6.23 -25.71
N LYS A 158 -23.43 4.91 -25.61
CA LYS A 158 -24.02 4.06 -24.58
C LYS A 158 -23.24 4.14 -23.26
N LEU A 159 -23.94 3.95 -22.15
CA LEU A 159 -23.32 3.80 -20.83
C LEU A 159 -22.94 2.34 -20.62
N ASN A 160 -21.82 2.10 -19.93
CA ASN A 160 -21.40 0.75 -19.55
C ASN A 160 -22.14 0.20 -18.32
N PHE A 161 -23.16 0.89 -17.82
CA PHE A 161 -23.97 0.52 -16.65
C PHE A 161 -25.45 0.85 -16.90
N ASP A 162 -26.35 0.20 -16.16
CA ASP A 162 -27.79 0.45 -16.26
C ASP A 162 -28.20 1.64 -15.38
N ILE A 163 -28.39 2.81 -16.02
CA ILE A 163 -28.79 4.06 -15.37
C ILE A 163 -30.16 3.99 -14.66
N ASN A 164 -31.01 3.02 -15.00
CA ASN A 164 -32.32 2.86 -14.36
C ASN A 164 -32.22 2.03 -13.07
N GLN A 165 -31.31 1.05 -13.04
CA GLN A 165 -31.11 0.14 -11.91
C GLN A 165 -30.11 0.67 -10.88
N VAL A 166 -28.97 1.21 -11.32
CA VAL A 166 -27.92 1.68 -10.41
C VAL A 166 -28.35 2.97 -9.72
N LYS A 167 -28.27 2.98 -8.38
CA LYS A 167 -28.61 4.14 -7.54
C LYS A 167 -27.37 4.73 -6.87
N HIS A 168 -27.44 6.02 -6.59
CA HIS A 168 -26.44 6.75 -5.83
C HIS A 168 -26.42 6.25 -4.38
N LEU A 169 -25.29 5.75 -3.87
CA LEU A 169 -25.22 5.03 -2.59
C LEU A 169 -25.63 5.86 -1.38
N VAL A 170 -25.47 7.19 -1.45
CA VAL A 170 -25.80 8.09 -0.33
C VAL A 170 -27.23 8.66 -0.42
N THR A 171 -27.75 8.89 -1.64
CA THR A 171 -29.02 9.63 -1.82
C THR A 171 -30.16 8.72 -2.28
N GLY A 172 -29.86 7.53 -2.78
CA GLY A 172 -30.85 6.63 -3.40
C GLY A 172 -31.34 7.09 -4.77
N GLU A 173 -30.86 8.24 -5.26
CA GLU A 173 -31.27 8.82 -6.54
C GLU A 173 -30.58 8.13 -7.73
N ARG A 174 -30.98 8.51 -8.95
CA ARG A 174 -30.31 8.02 -10.17
C ARG A 174 -28.92 8.63 -10.29
N ILE A 175 -28.01 7.89 -10.91
CA ILE A 175 -26.68 8.40 -11.25
C ILE A 175 -26.79 9.48 -12.33
N THR A 176 -26.13 10.61 -12.09
CA THR A 176 -26.12 11.79 -12.99
C THR A 176 -24.74 12.15 -13.51
N SER A 177 -23.69 11.49 -13.03
CA SER A 177 -22.30 11.72 -13.45
C SER A 177 -21.56 10.40 -13.75
N TRP A 178 -20.62 10.48 -14.68
CA TRP A 178 -19.80 9.37 -15.20
C TRP A 178 -18.62 9.95 -15.98
N TYR A 179 -17.60 9.13 -16.23
CA TYR A 179 -16.47 9.50 -17.10
C TYR A 179 -16.95 9.68 -18.54
N LYS A 180 -16.53 10.76 -19.18
CA LYS A 180 -16.80 11.07 -20.58
C LYS A 180 -15.82 10.34 -21.50
N GLU A 181 -16.09 10.41 -22.80
CA GLU A 181 -15.18 9.85 -23.80
C GLU A 181 -13.78 10.47 -23.68
N GLY A 182 -12.76 9.63 -23.54
CA GLY A 182 -11.37 10.04 -23.39
C GLY A 182 -10.95 10.37 -21.95
N GLU A 183 -11.88 10.43 -20.99
CA GLU A 183 -11.55 10.59 -19.57
C GLU A 183 -11.17 9.24 -18.95
N SER A 184 -10.12 9.25 -18.13
CA SER A 184 -9.70 8.14 -17.27
C SER A 184 -9.82 8.54 -15.79
N TYR A 185 -9.67 7.56 -14.89
CA TYR A 185 -9.58 7.83 -13.46
C TYR A 185 -8.51 8.89 -13.15
N ASN A 186 -7.31 8.71 -13.70
CA ASN A 186 -6.18 9.61 -13.47
C ASN A 186 -6.42 11.00 -14.08
N SER A 187 -7.07 11.10 -15.25
CA SER A 187 -7.33 12.42 -15.85
C SER A 187 -8.35 13.24 -15.07
N VAL A 188 -9.33 12.59 -14.41
CA VAL A 188 -10.37 13.25 -13.62
C VAL A 188 -9.88 13.57 -12.21
N PHE A 189 -9.21 12.63 -11.55
CA PHE A 189 -8.76 12.79 -10.16
C PHE A 189 -7.41 13.51 -10.04
N GLY A 190 -6.64 13.61 -11.12
CA GLY A 190 -5.36 14.31 -11.16
C GLY A 190 -4.40 13.83 -10.06
N SER A 191 -3.80 14.76 -9.33
CA SER A 191 -2.86 14.48 -8.24
C SER A 191 -3.46 13.72 -7.05
N LEU A 192 -4.78 13.68 -6.92
CA LEU A 192 -5.47 12.96 -5.84
C LEU A 192 -5.60 11.46 -6.16
N SER A 193 -5.50 11.06 -7.43
CA SER A 193 -5.78 9.71 -7.91
C SER A 193 -5.04 8.62 -7.12
N SER A 194 -3.73 8.73 -6.98
CA SER A 194 -2.93 7.71 -6.29
C SER A 194 -3.35 7.56 -4.82
N ALA A 195 -3.29 8.63 -4.02
CA ALA A 195 -3.60 8.55 -2.59
C ALA A 195 -5.05 8.10 -2.32
N TYR A 196 -5.99 8.50 -3.17
CA TYR A 196 -7.39 8.11 -3.05
C TYR A 196 -7.60 6.62 -3.34
N GLU A 197 -6.96 6.10 -4.39
CA GLU A 197 -7.06 4.70 -4.75
C GLU A 197 -6.36 3.78 -3.74
N GLU A 198 -5.18 4.17 -3.25
CA GLU A 198 -4.49 3.46 -2.17
C GLU A 198 -5.36 3.40 -0.90
N CYS A 199 -6.00 4.51 -0.55
CA CYS A 199 -6.90 4.57 0.60
C CYS A 199 -8.07 3.60 0.46
N ARG A 200 -8.66 3.53 -0.75
CA ARG A 200 -9.74 2.59 -1.05
C ARG A 200 -9.25 1.13 -0.93
N ALA A 201 -8.10 0.79 -1.51
CA ALA A 201 -7.55 -0.56 -1.47
C ALA A 201 -7.18 -1.01 -0.05
N GLU A 202 -6.57 -0.14 0.75
CA GLU A 202 -6.27 -0.39 2.17
C GLU A 202 -7.55 -0.60 3.00
N CYS A 203 -8.59 0.22 2.76
CA CYS A 203 -9.91 0.04 3.39
C CYS A 203 -10.56 -1.30 3.03
N VAL A 204 -10.42 -1.78 1.79
CA VAL A 204 -10.88 -3.12 1.41
C VAL A 204 -10.17 -4.19 2.23
N GLY A 205 -8.84 -4.10 2.38
CA GLY A 205 -8.08 -5.02 3.23
C GLY A 205 -8.55 -5.03 4.69
N LEU A 206 -8.77 -3.84 5.28
CA LEU A 206 -9.32 -3.72 6.64
C LEU A 206 -10.73 -4.32 6.76
N PHE A 207 -11.60 -4.06 5.79
CA PHE A 207 -12.97 -4.58 5.79
C PHE A 207 -12.99 -6.10 5.67
N LEU A 208 -12.26 -6.65 4.70
CA LEU A 208 -12.26 -8.08 4.37
C LEU A 208 -11.46 -8.93 5.36
N CYS A 209 -10.43 -8.40 6.02
CA CYS A 209 -9.69 -9.15 7.04
C CYS A 209 -10.55 -9.55 8.26
N THR A 210 -11.78 -9.03 8.36
CA THR A 210 -12.79 -9.45 9.35
C THR A 210 -13.54 -10.72 8.96
N ASN A 211 -13.34 -11.24 7.75
CA ASN A 211 -13.95 -12.47 7.25
C ASN A 211 -13.09 -13.69 7.64
N ILE A 212 -13.71 -14.65 8.32
CA ILE A 212 -13.02 -15.85 8.81
C ILE A 212 -12.54 -16.78 7.68
N ASP A 213 -13.27 -16.84 6.57
CA ASP A 213 -12.92 -17.73 5.45
C ASP A 213 -11.68 -17.24 4.72
N ILE A 214 -11.49 -15.92 4.65
CA ILE A 214 -10.25 -15.32 4.16
C ILE A 214 -9.08 -15.73 5.05
N LEU A 215 -9.19 -15.55 6.37
CA LEU A 215 -8.07 -15.89 7.27
C LEU A 215 -7.75 -17.40 7.26
N ARG A 216 -8.75 -18.26 7.01
CA ARG A 216 -8.55 -19.70 6.82
C ARG A 216 -7.72 -20.04 5.57
N ILE A 217 -7.91 -19.33 4.44
CA ILE A 217 -7.07 -19.49 3.24
C ILE A 217 -5.59 -19.24 3.58
N PHE A 218 -5.33 -18.31 4.50
CA PHE A 218 -3.97 -18.01 4.95
C PHE A 218 -3.43 -18.96 6.02
N GLY A 219 -4.23 -19.92 6.48
CA GLY A 219 -3.87 -20.94 7.46
C GLY A 219 -4.07 -20.50 8.92
N LEU A 220 -4.93 -19.52 9.18
CA LEU A 220 -5.27 -19.07 10.52
C LEU A 220 -6.60 -19.66 11.00
N ASP A 221 -6.63 -20.16 12.22
CA ASP A 221 -7.81 -20.74 12.86
C ASP A 221 -7.95 -20.32 14.34
N GLY A 222 -9.12 -20.63 14.92
CA GLY A 222 -9.41 -20.47 16.35
C GLY A 222 -9.03 -19.10 16.91
N ALA A 223 -8.23 -19.08 17.97
CA ALA A 223 -7.80 -17.86 18.64
C ALA A 223 -6.83 -17.01 17.78
N ALA A 224 -6.14 -17.59 16.80
CA ALA A 224 -5.22 -16.87 15.92
C ALA A 224 -5.98 -15.89 15.01
N PHE A 225 -7.23 -16.19 14.65
CA PHE A 225 -8.11 -15.31 13.88
C PHE A 225 -8.24 -13.92 14.54
N ALA A 226 -8.68 -13.90 15.81
CA ALA A 226 -8.95 -12.64 16.50
C ALA A 226 -7.67 -11.82 16.72
N GLN A 227 -6.53 -12.48 16.96
CA GLN A 227 -5.24 -11.80 17.11
C GLN A 227 -4.72 -11.25 15.79
N ALA A 228 -4.81 -12.00 14.70
CA ALA A 228 -4.39 -11.53 13.38
C ALA A 228 -5.27 -10.39 12.87
N MET A 229 -6.59 -10.49 13.02
CA MET A 229 -7.50 -9.39 12.70
C MET A 229 -7.12 -8.14 13.51
N TYR A 230 -6.92 -8.27 14.83
CA TYR A 230 -6.51 -7.16 15.67
C TYR A 230 -5.19 -6.53 15.24
N VAL A 231 -4.16 -7.35 14.99
CA VAL A 231 -2.83 -6.89 14.56
C VAL A 231 -2.91 -6.20 13.20
N ASN A 232 -3.71 -6.71 12.25
CA ASN A 232 -3.89 -6.06 10.95
C ASN A 232 -4.47 -4.64 11.11
N TRP A 233 -5.52 -4.50 11.94
CA TRP A 233 -6.12 -3.21 12.22
C TRP A 233 -5.15 -2.26 12.94
N ILE A 234 -4.34 -2.75 13.87
CA ILE A 234 -3.28 -1.96 14.50
C ILE A 234 -2.26 -1.49 13.47
N ASP A 235 -1.71 -2.40 12.66
CA ASP A 235 -0.59 -2.07 11.77
C ASP A 235 -1.00 -1.00 10.75
N VAL A 236 -2.17 -1.13 10.11
CA VAL A 236 -2.68 -0.14 9.13
C VAL A 236 -2.95 1.21 9.79
N THR A 237 -3.49 1.22 11.02
CA THR A 237 -3.84 2.48 11.70
C THR A 237 -2.63 3.20 12.29
N VAL A 238 -1.68 2.47 12.87
CA VAL A 238 -0.41 3.02 13.35
C VAL A 238 0.43 3.53 12.18
N ALA A 239 0.41 2.86 11.02
CA ALA A 239 1.06 3.37 9.81
C ALA A 239 0.52 4.76 9.42
N GLY A 240 -0.77 5.03 9.65
CA GLY A 240 -1.34 6.37 9.46
C GLY A 240 -0.80 7.42 10.42
N LEU A 241 -0.45 7.04 11.65
CA LEU A 241 0.19 7.95 12.60
C LEU A 241 1.63 8.23 12.17
N GLU A 242 2.39 7.18 11.85
CA GLU A 242 3.77 7.25 11.38
C GLU A 242 3.90 7.99 10.03
N ALA A 243 2.84 8.01 9.22
CA ALA A 243 2.78 8.72 7.95
C ALA A 243 2.96 10.24 8.10
N LEU A 244 2.77 10.82 9.28
CA LEU A 244 3.09 12.23 9.53
C LEU A 244 4.55 12.58 9.19
N THR A 245 5.46 11.60 9.20
CA THR A 245 6.86 11.78 8.77
C THR A 245 7.03 12.10 7.28
N VAL A 246 6.03 11.82 6.45
CA VAL A 246 5.99 12.14 5.01
C VAL A 246 5.00 13.26 4.68
N TYR A 247 4.52 13.99 5.69
CA TYR A 247 3.82 15.27 5.51
C TYR A 247 4.82 16.43 5.59
N ASP A 248 4.73 17.37 4.66
CA ASP A 248 5.49 18.62 4.69
C ASP A 248 4.61 19.79 5.17
N PRO A 249 4.82 20.29 6.41
CA PRO A 249 4.04 21.39 6.94
C PRO A 249 4.33 22.73 6.25
N LYS A 250 5.43 22.88 5.50
CA LYS A 250 5.76 24.14 4.80
C LYS A 250 4.93 24.31 3.54
N THR A 251 4.73 23.23 2.80
CA THR A 251 3.97 23.20 1.55
C THR A 251 2.54 22.70 1.74
N HIS A 252 2.18 22.28 2.96
CA HIS A 252 0.92 21.64 3.30
C HIS A 252 0.59 20.43 2.42
N SER A 253 1.62 19.67 2.05
CA SER A 253 1.51 18.58 1.08
C SER A 253 1.94 17.24 1.66
N TRP A 254 1.35 16.17 1.13
CA TRP A 254 1.76 14.81 1.41
C TRP A 254 2.75 14.34 0.34
N LEU A 255 3.91 13.83 0.77
CA LEU A 255 5.01 13.46 -0.12
C LEU A 255 4.94 12.01 -0.61
N GLN A 256 4.01 11.20 -0.07
CA GLN A 256 3.87 9.80 -0.45
C GLN A 256 2.40 9.34 -0.33
N ALA A 257 1.89 8.72 -1.40
CA ALA A 257 0.48 8.39 -1.55
C ALA A 257 -0.06 7.41 -0.50
N HIS A 258 0.69 6.35 -0.17
CA HIS A 258 0.22 5.36 0.82
C HIS A 258 0.15 5.95 2.24
N GLY A 259 1.10 6.82 2.60
CA GLY A 259 1.13 7.51 3.88
C GLY A 259 -0.02 8.50 3.99
N HIS A 260 -0.31 9.23 2.92
CA HIS A 260 -1.48 10.08 2.82
C HIS A 260 -2.77 9.27 3.02
N ALA A 261 -2.90 8.14 2.31
CA ALA A 261 -4.01 7.20 2.44
C ALA A 261 -4.16 6.66 3.88
N ALA A 262 -3.08 6.18 4.48
CA ALA A 262 -3.06 5.62 5.82
C ALA A 262 -3.45 6.67 6.87
N TYR A 263 -2.99 7.92 6.72
CA TYR A 263 -3.39 9.03 7.60
C TYR A 263 -4.88 9.35 7.47
N VAL A 264 -5.42 9.37 6.26
CA VAL A 264 -6.86 9.54 6.04
C VAL A 264 -7.66 8.43 6.74
N ILE A 265 -7.22 7.18 6.66
CA ILE A 265 -7.86 6.04 7.36
C ILE A 265 -7.80 6.23 8.88
N LEU A 266 -6.64 6.62 9.42
CA LEU A 266 -6.50 6.95 10.84
C LEU A 266 -7.51 8.02 11.27
N ARG A 267 -7.64 9.10 10.48
CA ARG A 267 -8.55 10.22 10.76
C ARG A 267 -10.02 9.81 10.72
N VAL A 268 -10.41 8.96 9.77
CA VAL A 268 -11.75 8.37 9.70
C VAL A 268 -12.04 7.55 10.96
N LEU A 269 -11.08 6.74 11.41
CA LEU A 269 -11.25 5.88 12.58
C LEU A 269 -11.25 6.65 13.90
N LEU A 270 -10.59 7.80 14.00
CA LEU A 270 -10.67 8.70 15.16
C LEU A 270 -12.06 9.35 15.29
N GLU A 271 -12.76 9.57 14.17
CA GLU A 271 -14.16 10.02 14.16
C GLU A 271 -15.15 8.87 14.38
N CYS A 272 -14.69 7.62 14.43
CA CYS A 272 -15.53 6.48 14.71
C CYS A 272 -16.13 6.57 16.12
N LYS A 273 -17.43 6.27 16.24
CA LYS A 273 -18.15 6.30 17.51
C LYS A 273 -17.53 5.34 18.53
N GLY A 274 -17.74 5.63 19.82
CA GLY A 274 -17.42 4.71 20.91
C GLY A 274 -15.95 4.70 21.35
N ASN A 275 -15.19 5.75 21.01
CA ASN A 275 -13.76 5.87 21.32
C ASN A 275 -12.99 4.61 20.84
N PHE A 276 -13.23 4.21 19.60
CA PHE A 276 -12.68 2.98 19.03
C PHE A 276 -11.16 2.98 19.03
N ILE A 277 -10.56 4.10 18.61
CA ILE A 277 -9.13 4.35 18.71
C ILE A 277 -8.86 5.66 19.47
N LYS A 278 -7.68 5.77 20.05
CA LYS A 278 -7.22 6.96 20.77
C LYS A 278 -5.71 7.11 20.59
N ILE A 279 -5.26 8.36 20.50
CA ILE A 279 -3.84 8.74 20.59
C ILE A 279 -3.67 9.63 21.80
N GLN A 280 -2.66 9.38 22.62
CA GLN A 280 -2.36 10.18 23.81
C GLN A 280 -0.88 10.56 23.81
N LYS A 281 -0.58 11.79 24.22
CA LYS A 281 0.78 12.14 24.61
C LYS A 281 1.11 11.45 25.91
N VAL A 282 2.29 10.85 25.98
CA VAL A 282 2.85 10.20 27.17
C VAL A 282 4.31 10.60 27.31
N THR A 283 4.93 10.22 28.42
CA THR A 283 6.38 10.35 28.61
C THR A 283 7.01 8.99 28.36
N GLY A 284 7.99 8.93 27.47
CA GLY A 284 8.74 7.71 27.19
C GLY A 284 9.60 7.29 28.39
N GLU A 285 10.11 6.06 28.35
CA GLU A 285 11.00 5.52 29.39
C GLU A 285 12.28 6.35 29.58
N ASP A 286 12.68 7.08 28.54
CA ASP A 286 13.82 8.01 28.53
C ASP A 286 13.50 9.42 29.08
N GLY A 287 12.27 9.64 29.57
CA GLY A 287 11.82 10.93 30.07
C GLY A 287 11.43 11.94 29.00
N SER A 288 11.57 11.62 27.70
CA SER A 288 11.22 12.52 26.60
C SER A 288 9.74 12.36 26.19
N PRO A 289 9.14 13.34 25.48
CA PRO A 289 7.78 13.22 24.94
C PRO A 289 7.62 12.00 24.04
N ASP A 290 6.51 11.28 24.15
CA ASP A 290 6.18 10.13 23.32
C ASP A 290 4.65 10.06 23.08
N LEU A 291 4.20 9.12 22.25
CA LEU A 291 2.79 8.88 21.98
C LEU A 291 2.38 7.47 22.39
N LEU A 292 1.11 7.31 22.76
CA LEU A 292 0.47 6.03 22.97
C LEU A 292 -0.79 5.96 22.10
N PHE A 293 -0.77 5.05 21.13
CA PHE A 293 -1.92 4.63 20.35
C PHE A 293 -2.61 3.45 21.04
N THR A 294 -3.94 3.48 21.11
CA THR A 294 -4.74 2.37 21.61
C THR A 294 -5.92 2.10 20.70
N LEU A 295 -6.18 0.82 20.43
CA LEU A 295 -7.34 0.34 19.67
C LEU A 295 -8.14 -0.65 20.52
N ASP A 296 -9.45 -0.44 20.64
CA ASP A 296 -10.32 -1.36 21.37
C ASP A 296 -10.68 -2.58 20.51
N ARG A 297 -9.99 -3.70 20.76
CA ARG A 297 -10.16 -4.95 19.99
C ARG A 297 -11.59 -5.48 19.96
N ASN A 298 -12.39 -5.21 21.00
CA ASN A 298 -13.77 -5.69 21.08
C ASN A 298 -14.72 -4.85 20.21
N LYS A 299 -14.24 -3.72 19.70
CA LYS A 299 -15.00 -2.79 18.87
C LYS A 299 -14.65 -2.84 17.39
N ILE A 300 -13.73 -3.72 16.95
CA ILE A 300 -13.42 -3.88 15.53
C ILE A 300 -14.68 -4.22 14.73
N ILE A 301 -15.42 -5.26 15.14
CA ILE A 301 -16.61 -5.70 14.40
C ILE A 301 -17.80 -4.74 14.58
N SER A 302 -17.99 -4.20 15.78
CA SER A 302 -19.18 -3.41 16.12
C SER A 302 -19.09 -1.93 15.75
N HIS A 303 -17.87 -1.36 15.68
CA HIS A 303 -17.66 0.07 15.42
C HIS A 303 -16.69 0.30 14.25
N GLY A 304 -15.51 -0.31 14.30
CA GLY A 304 -14.45 -0.12 13.30
C GLY A 304 -14.92 -0.51 11.89
N LYS A 305 -15.39 -1.74 11.72
CA LYS A 305 -15.86 -2.27 10.43
C LYS A 305 -17.01 -1.44 9.84
N PRO A 306 -18.12 -1.15 10.56
CA PRO A 306 -19.17 -0.27 10.04
C PRO A 306 -18.71 1.14 9.69
N CYS A 307 -17.65 1.64 10.34
CA CYS A 307 -17.06 2.94 10.02
C CYS A 307 -16.29 2.90 8.71
N ILE A 308 -15.43 1.88 8.52
CA ILE A 308 -14.72 1.66 7.26
C ILE A 308 -15.69 1.36 6.13
N GLU A 309 -16.72 0.55 6.37
CA GLU A 309 -17.79 0.23 5.42
C GLU A 309 -18.41 1.49 4.81
N LYS A 310 -18.92 2.41 5.64
CA LYS A 310 -19.53 3.67 5.19
C LYS A 310 -18.56 4.60 4.47
N PHE A 311 -17.30 4.60 4.88
CA PHE A 311 -16.27 5.40 4.23
C PHE A 311 -15.93 4.83 2.86
N LEU A 312 -15.79 3.50 2.79
CA LEU A 312 -15.46 2.74 1.59
C LEU A 312 -16.59 2.79 0.54
N GLU A 313 -17.87 2.77 0.96
CA GLU A 313 -19.02 3.05 0.09
C GLU A 313 -18.90 4.42 -0.60
N LYS A 314 -18.52 5.47 0.15
CA LYS A 314 -18.33 6.81 -0.43
C LYS A 314 -17.13 6.88 -1.36
N LEU A 315 -16.02 6.24 -0.99
CA LEU A 315 -14.84 6.16 -1.85
C LEU A 315 -15.18 5.53 -3.19
N GLN A 316 -15.87 4.38 -3.16
CA GLN A 316 -16.27 3.69 -4.38
C GLN A 316 -17.30 4.49 -5.17
N LEU A 317 -18.30 5.08 -4.52
CA LEU A 317 -19.31 5.91 -5.16
C LEU A 317 -18.67 7.02 -6.00
N TYR A 318 -17.85 7.87 -5.38
CA TYR A 318 -17.30 9.04 -6.07
C TYR A 318 -16.27 8.65 -7.13
N LYS A 319 -15.51 7.57 -6.89
CA LYS A 319 -14.64 6.96 -7.91
C LYS A 319 -15.47 6.50 -9.11
N SER A 320 -16.53 5.74 -8.90
CA SER A 320 -17.36 5.18 -9.98
C SER A 320 -18.05 6.25 -10.81
N THR A 321 -18.57 7.30 -10.18
CA THR A 321 -19.39 8.33 -10.83
C THR A 321 -18.57 9.52 -11.38
N ALA A 322 -17.24 9.46 -11.35
CA ALA A 322 -16.36 10.57 -11.72
C ALA A 322 -16.65 11.87 -10.94
N ASP A 323 -17.16 11.78 -9.70
CA ASP A 323 -17.48 12.93 -8.87
C ASP A 323 -16.25 13.42 -8.11
N PHE A 324 -15.35 14.08 -8.85
CA PHE A 324 -14.11 14.61 -8.28
C PHE A 324 -14.37 15.65 -7.17
N THR A 325 -15.42 16.47 -7.31
CA THR A 325 -15.73 17.52 -6.32
C THR A 325 -16.07 16.90 -4.97
N ALA A 326 -16.95 15.90 -4.93
CA ALA A 326 -17.30 15.21 -3.69
C ALA A 326 -16.15 14.34 -3.17
N ALA A 327 -15.42 13.66 -4.07
CA ALA A 327 -14.23 12.89 -3.70
C ALA A 327 -13.18 13.77 -3.00
N ARG A 328 -12.85 14.92 -3.59
CA ARG A 328 -11.89 15.89 -3.07
C ARG A 328 -12.35 16.43 -1.72
N ALA A 329 -13.60 16.87 -1.61
CA ALA A 329 -14.15 17.40 -0.36
C ALA A 329 -14.09 16.36 0.78
N LEU A 330 -14.43 15.10 0.50
CA LEU A 330 -14.32 14.01 1.47
C LEU A 330 -12.86 13.77 1.88
N PHE A 331 -11.96 13.66 0.91
CA PHE A 331 -10.58 13.27 1.17
C PHE A 331 -9.79 14.38 1.86
N GLU A 332 -9.92 15.64 1.40
CA GLU A 332 -9.24 16.80 1.99
C GLU A 332 -9.66 17.02 3.46
N LYS A 333 -10.93 16.78 3.80
CA LYS A 333 -11.41 16.81 5.20
C LYS A 333 -10.53 15.95 6.12
N TYR A 334 -10.23 14.73 5.70
CA TYR A 334 -9.42 13.79 6.50
C TYR A 334 -7.92 13.92 6.25
N SER A 335 -7.50 14.68 5.24
CA SER A 335 -6.10 14.89 4.89
C SER A 335 -5.44 16.03 5.69
N ALA A 336 -6.26 16.93 6.25
CA ALA A 336 -5.77 18.13 6.92
C ALA A 336 -4.98 17.80 8.19
N VAL A 337 -3.72 18.21 8.27
CA VAL A 337 -2.87 18.05 9.47
C VAL A 337 -2.88 19.37 10.23
N THR A 338 -3.46 19.39 11.44
CA THR A 338 -3.67 20.62 12.22
C THR A 338 -2.99 20.55 13.59
N SER A 339 -2.88 21.69 14.28
CA SER A 339 -2.47 21.78 15.69
C SER A 339 -3.67 21.80 16.65
N GLU A 340 -4.87 21.50 16.17
CA GLU A 340 -6.11 21.67 16.92
C GLU A 340 -6.41 20.48 17.84
N ASP A 341 -7.13 20.75 18.93
CA ASP A 341 -7.66 19.71 19.81
C ASP A 341 -8.73 18.85 19.14
N PRO A 342 -8.91 17.58 19.56
CA PRO A 342 -8.18 16.90 20.64
C PRO A 342 -6.86 16.23 20.21
N TYR A 343 -6.48 16.35 18.93
CA TYR A 343 -5.32 15.68 18.35
C TYR A 343 -4.44 16.69 17.60
N PRO A 344 -3.50 17.37 18.28
CA PRO A 344 -2.59 18.32 17.65
C PRO A 344 -1.54 17.59 16.82
N PHE A 345 -1.91 17.15 15.61
CA PHE A 345 -1.10 16.28 14.76
C PHE A 345 0.22 16.90 14.32
N LEU A 346 0.32 18.23 14.22
CA LEU A 346 1.61 18.89 13.97
C LEU A 346 2.60 18.68 15.12
N GLU A 347 2.13 18.71 16.36
CA GLU A 347 2.98 18.39 17.51
C GLU A 347 3.28 16.88 17.59
N PHE A 348 2.29 16.03 17.28
CA PHE A 348 2.53 14.58 17.19
C PHE A 348 3.60 14.26 16.14
N ARG A 349 3.60 14.96 15.00
CA ARG A 349 4.62 14.82 13.98
C ARG A 349 6.02 15.10 14.52
N ASP A 350 6.19 16.16 15.30
CA ASP A 350 7.49 16.50 15.88
C ASP A 350 7.97 15.40 16.85
N ILE A 351 7.06 14.89 17.69
CA ILE A 351 7.34 13.73 18.55
C ILE A 351 7.74 12.52 17.69
N ILE A 352 6.97 12.18 16.66
CA ILE A 352 7.26 11.02 15.80
C ILE A 352 8.61 11.17 15.08
N LEU A 353 8.96 12.36 14.62
CA LEU A 353 10.25 12.62 13.99
C LEU A 353 11.42 12.44 14.97
N THR A 354 11.27 12.90 16.21
CA THR A 354 12.28 12.66 17.27
C THR A 354 12.38 11.19 17.68
N ARG A 355 11.27 10.45 17.60
CA ARG A 355 11.19 9.01 17.89
C ARG A 355 11.51 8.13 16.67
N LYS A 356 11.74 8.72 15.50
CA LYS A 356 11.92 8.01 14.24
C LYS A 356 13.17 7.14 14.29
N ARG A 357 12.99 5.84 14.08
CA ARG A 357 14.09 4.90 13.95
C ARG A 357 14.63 4.92 12.51
N PRO A 358 15.93 4.75 12.30
CA PRO A 358 16.49 4.60 10.95
C PRO A 358 15.81 3.47 10.20
N ARG A 359 15.58 3.67 8.89
CA ARG A 359 15.13 2.57 8.03
C ARG A 359 16.21 1.49 8.00
N ARG A 360 15.76 0.25 7.93
CA ARG A 360 16.67 -0.90 7.79
C ARG A 360 17.19 -0.96 6.37
N ILE A 361 18.44 -1.38 6.23
CA ILE A 361 19.05 -1.62 4.93
C ILE A 361 19.00 -3.13 4.66
N VAL A 362 18.64 -3.49 3.44
CA VAL A 362 18.55 -4.89 2.99
C VAL A 362 19.84 -5.27 2.29
N VAL A 363 20.47 -6.35 2.73
CA VAL A 363 21.61 -6.96 2.03
C VAL A 363 21.09 -7.96 1.01
N GLN A 364 21.44 -7.78 -0.25
CA GLN A 364 21.03 -8.67 -1.35
C GLN A 364 22.15 -9.65 -1.67
N ALA A 365 21.79 -10.86 -2.13
CA ALA A 365 22.73 -11.86 -2.60
C ALA A 365 23.30 -11.48 -3.99
N ASN A 366 24.40 -12.12 -4.36
CA ASN A 366 24.96 -12.08 -5.71
C ASN A 366 24.91 -13.48 -6.34
N THR A 367 24.92 -13.55 -7.66
CA THR A 367 25.03 -14.80 -8.41
C THR A 367 26.29 -14.80 -9.27
N PHE A 368 27.08 -15.87 -9.20
CA PHE A 368 28.31 -16.04 -9.98
C PHE A 368 28.22 -17.27 -10.87
N ILE A 369 28.86 -17.23 -12.04
CA ILE A 369 29.04 -18.41 -12.89
C ILE A 369 30.40 -19.03 -12.55
N LYS A 370 30.41 -20.28 -12.10
CA LYS A 370 31.61 -21.07 -11.86
C LYS A 370 31.42 -22.47 -12.42
N ASP A 371 32.34 -22.92 -13.28
CA ASP A 371 32.32 -24.25 -13.90
C ASP A 371 30.98 -24.57 -14.60
N GLY A 372 30.40 -23.57 -15.29
CA GLY A 372 29.11 -23.69 -15.97
C GLY A 372 27.88 -23.78 -15.05
N LYS A 373 28.05 -23.57 -13.73
CA LYS A 373 26.96 -23.55 -12.74
C LYS A 373 26.79 -22.15 -12.15
N VAL A 374 25.54 -21.79 -11.85
CA VAL A 374 25.22 -20.57 -11.11
C VAL A 374 25.34 -20.85 -9.62
N LEU A 375 26.17 -20.07 -8.94
CA LEU A 375 26.36 -20.09 -7.49
C LEU A 375 25.66 -18.87 -6.89
N LEU A 376 24.84 -19.09 -5.85
CA LEU A 376 24.25 -18.02 -5.06
C LEU A 376 25.15 -17.71 -3.86
N GLN A 377 25.70 -16.51 -3.81
CA GLN A 377 26.51 -16.01 -2.71
C GLN A 377 25.67 -15.14 -1.79
N ASN A 378 25.51 -15.58 -0.54
CA ASN A 378 24.83 -14.82 0.50
C ASN A 378 25.85 -14.05 1.35
N TYR A 379 25.41 -12.93 1.91
CA TYR A 379 26.22 -12.06 2.75
C TYR A 379 25.58 -11.93 4.13
N LYS A 380 26.42 -11.66 5.14
CA LYS A 380 25.94 -11.43 6.51
C LYS A 380 25.10 -10.14 6.57
N ALA A 381 23.97 -10.16 7.28
CA ALA A 381 23.16 -8.97 7.56
C ALA A 381 23.89 -8.02 8.52
N SER A 382 24.83 -7.25 7.97
CA SER A 382 25.75 -6.35 8.67
C SER A 382 26.25 -5.29 7.69
N THR A 383 26.79 -4.18 8.18
CA THR A 383 27.39 -3.14 7.34
C THR A 383 28.51 -3.70 6.48
N GLU A 384 29.38 -4.54 7.05
CA GLU A 384 30.50 -5.17 6.33
C GLU A 384 29.99 -6.13 5.25
N GLY A 385 28.95 -6.91 5.55
CA GLY A 385 28.33 -7.80 4.57
C GLY A 385 27.63 -7.05 3.44
N LEU A 386 27.02 -5.89 3.71
CA LEU A 386 26.48 -5.01 2.67
C LEU A 386 27.60 -4.51 1.76
N ILE A 387 28.67 -3.96 2.32
CA ILE A 387 29.82 -3.44 1.56
C ILE A 387 30.40 -4.55 0.69
N GLN A 388 30.66 -5.74 1.28
CA GLN A 388 31.20 -6.87 0.54
C GLN A 388 30.28 -7.31 -0.60
N SER A 389 28.94 -7.24 -0.42
CA SER A 389 27.99 -7.57 -1.48
C SER A 389 28.09 -6.64 -2.70
N PHE A 390 28.50 -5.39 -2.52
CA PHE A 390 28.71 -4.45 -3.63
C PHE A 390 30.09 -4.62 -4.27
N ILE A 391 31.14 -4.82 -3.46
CA ILE A 391 32.50 -5.10 -3.95
C ILE A 391 32.47 -6.32 -4.88
N ASP A 392 31.84 -7.42 -4.43
CA ASP A 392 31.78 -8.64 -5.22
C ASP A 392 30.85 -8.52 -6.46
N ARG A 393 29.94 -7.53 -6.48
CA ARG A 393 28.97 -7.34 -7.57
C ARG A 393 29.60 -6.65 -8.77
N TYR A 394 30.49 -5.70 -8.53
CA TYR A 394 31.16 -4.90 -9.54
C TYR A 394 32.67 -5.06 -9.40
N ALA A 395 33.17 -6.24 -9.81
CA ALA A 395 34.60 -6.54 -9.75
C ALA A 395 35.43 -5.77 -10.80
N ASP A 396 34.79 -5.00 -11.67
CA ASP A 396 35.40 -4.19 -12.72
C ASP A 396 35.30 -2.70 -12.37
N GLU A 397 36.44 -2.02 -12.30
CA GLU A 397 36.55 -0.59 -11.99
C GLU A 397 36.07 0.31 -13.13
N GLU A 398 35.80 -0.23 -14.33
CA GLU A 398 35.31 0.56 -15.48
C GLU A 398 34.02 1.35 -15.17
N ILE A 399 33.15 0.84 -14.30
CA ILE A 399 31.88 1.50 -13.95
C ILE A 399 32.12 2.81 -13.18
N GLU A 400 33.14 2.85 -12.32
CA GLU A 400 33.44 4.04 -11.51
C GLU A 400 33.86 5.20 -12.41
N GLY A 401 34.73 4.93 -13.39
CA GLY A 401 35.14 5.91 -14.39
C GLY A 401 33.98 6.47 -15.21
N ILE A 402 33.03 5.61 -15.62
CA ILE A 402 31.82 6.05 -16.34
C ILE A 402 30.96 6.99 -15.48
N LEU A 403 30.80 6.67 -14.19
CA LEU A 403 30.02 7.52 -13.28
C LEU A 403 30.67 8.89 -13.07
N ASP A 404 32.00 8.92 -12.92
CA ASP A 404 32.76 10.16 -12.78
C ASP A 404 32.67 11.02 -14.05
N GLU A 405 32.81 10.43 -15.24
CA GLU A 405 32.68 11.14 -16.52
C GLU A 405 31.28 11.76 -16.70
N LEU A 406 30.23 11.01 -16.36
CA LEU A 406 28.85 11.49 -16.42
C LEU A 406 28.60 12.63 -15.43
N TRP A 407 29.10 12.50 -14.20
CA TRP A 407 29.02 13.56 -13.19
C TRP A 407 29.76 14.82 -13.65
N ASP A 408 31.00 14.70 -14.12
CA ASP A 408 31.82 15.83 -14.53
C ASP A 408 31.22 16.60 -15.71
N LYS A 409 30.51 15.90 -16.59
CA LYS A 409 29.77 16.50 -17.70
C LYS A 409 28.60 17.37 -17.22
N ASP A 410 27.83 16.90 -16.25
CA ASP A 410 26.56 17.51 -15.87
C ASP A 410 26.61 18.33 -14.56
N LYS A 411 27.72 18.29 -13.79
CA LYS A 411 27.87 18.99 -12.50
C LYS A 411 27.60 20.50 -12.56
N ILE A 412 27.78 21.11 -13.73
CA ILE A 412 27.47 22.53 -13.98
C ILE A 412 25.98 22.87 -13.76
N HIS A 413 25.08 21.88 -13.79
CA HIS A 413 23.65 22.06 -13.57
C HIS A 413 23.24 21.96 -12.09
N PHE A 414 24.16 21.61 -11.20
CA PHE A 414 23.91 21.39 -9.77
C PHE A 414 24.58 22.42 -8.86
N LEU A 415 25.34 23.38 -9.41
CA LEU A 415 26.09 24.41 -8.70
C LEU A 415 25.36 25.76 -8.59
#